data_AF-A0A315AMR9-F1
#
_entry.id   AF-A0A315AMR9-F1
#
_cell.length_a   1.000
_cell.length_b   1.000
_cell.length_c   1.000
_cell.angle_alpha   90.00
_cell.angle_beta   90.00
_cell.angle_gamma   90.00
#
_symmetry.space_group_name_H-M   'P 1'
#
loop_
_entity.id
_entity.type
_entity.pdbx_description
1 polymer ?
#
loop_
_entity_poly.entity_id
_entity_poly.type
_entity_poly.pdbx_seq_one_letter_code
_entity_poly.pdbx_strand_id
1 'polypeptide(L)'
;MTTNREQHELAARAAGLLLLWKTGSCKGGEFEAAFVGDQPWRPKEDDGDAFRLSVMLHMDFTLSGRHAAVAQAGCSLAQEFCNGDTYAAARLAIFRVAVEIGKAMP
;
A
#
# COMPACT_ATOMS: atom_id res chain seq x y z
N MET A 1 -0.32 7.64 -16.29
CA MET A 1 -0.94 7.31 -15.00
C MET A 1 -0.94 5.80 -14.87
N THR A 2 -0.40 5.25 -13.79
CA THR A 2 -0.50 3.81 -13.50
C THR A 2 -1.91 3.49 -12.99
N THR A 3 -2.49 2.36 -13.40
CA THR A 3 -3.82 1.94 -12.94
C THR A 3 -3.80 1.54 -11.45
N ASN A 4 -4.97 1.49 -10.79
CA ASN A 4 -5.04 1.03 -9.39
C ASN A 4 -4.51 -0.41 -9.26
N ARG A 5 -4.78 -1.23 -10.28
CA ARG A 5 -4.32 -2.61 -10.39
C ARG A 5 -2.79 -2.68 -10.43
N GLU A 6 -2.17 -1.95 -11.36
CA GLU A 6 -0.71 -1.90 -11.50
C GLU A 6 -0.03 -1.42 -10.21
N GLN A 7 -0.59 -0.44 -9.52
CA GLN A 7 -0.03 0.01 -8.24
C GLN A 7 0.00 -1.11 -7.19
N HIS A 8 -1.07 -1.92 -7.09
CA HIS A 8 -1.08 -3.03 -6.15
C HIS A 8 -0.08 -4.13 -6.54
N GLU A 9 0.07 -4.39 -7.84
CA GLU A 9 1.06 -5.36 -8.36
C GLU A 9 2.50 -4.91 -8.07
N LEU A 10 2.79 -3.61 -8.23
CA LEU A 10 4.10 -3.03 -7.91
C LEU A 10 4.39 -3.08 -6.40
N ALA A 11 3.42 -2.71 -5.56
CA ALA A 11 3.58 -2.80 -4.11
C ALA A 11 3.79 -4.24 -3.62
N ALA A 12 3.05 -5.20 -4.19
CA ALA A 12 3.24 -6.62 -3.87
C ALA A 12 4.61 -7.12 -4.32
N ARG A 13 5.06 -6.73 -5.52
CA ARG A 13 6.41 -7.05 -6.04
C ARG A 13 7.50 -6.55 -5.10
N ALA A 14 7.39 -5.32 -4.62
CA ALA A 14 8.34 -4.75 -3.66
C ALA A 14 8.54 -5.67 -2.45
N ALA A 15 7.44 -6.22 -1.92
CA ALA A 15 7.44 -7.09 -0.75
C ALA A 15 7.68 -8.58 -1.07
N GLY A 16 7.97 -8.93 -2.32
CA GLY A 16 8.15 -10.32 -2.75
C GLY A 16 6.87 -11.17 -2.64
N LEU A 17 5.70 -10.54 -2.69
CA LEU A 17 4.40 -11.20 -2.58
C LEU A 17 3.84 -11.57 -3.95
N LEU A 18 3.22 -12.75 -4.04
CA LEU A 18 2.45 -13.15 -5.21
C LEU A 18 1.01 -12.63 -5.08
N LEU A 19 0.62 -11.71 -5.96
CA LEU A 19 -0.71 -11.13 -6.00
C LEU A 19 -1.62 -11.89 -6.97
N LEU A 20 -2.82 -12.23 -6.53
CA LEU A 20 -3.86 -12.86 -7.34
C LEU A 20 -5.08 -11.93 -7.43
N TRP A 21 -5.53 -11.67 -8.65
CA TRP A 21 -6.77 -10.94 -8.89
C TRP A 21 -7.93 -11.91 -9.03
N LYS A 22 -8.97 -11.73 -8.21
CA LYS A 22 -10.20 -12.50 -8.28
C LYS A 22 -11.34 -11.58 -8.68
N THR A 23 -12.12 -12.00 -9.67
CA THR A 23 -13.37 -11.35 -10.05
C THR A 23 -14.54 -12.17 -9.56
N GLY A 24 -15.67 -11.51 -9.29
CA GLY A 24 -16.88 -12.19 -8.85
C GLY A 24 -18.08 -11.25 -8.84
N SER A 25 -19.20 -11.75 -8.35
CA SER A 25 -20.42 -10.96 -8.18
C SER A 25 -21.04 -11.22 -6.82
N CYS A 26 -21.61 -10.17 -6.23
CA CYS A 26 -22.38 -10.24 -4.99
C CYS A 26 -23.61 -9.33 -5.10
N LYS A 27 -24.42 -9.24 -4.03
CA LYS A 27 -25.61 -8.37 -4.01
C LYS A 27 -25.30 -6.89 -4.31
N GLY A 28 -24.04 -6.47 -4.15
CA GLY A 28 -23.55 -5.12 -4.45
C GLY A 28 -23.04 -4.90 -5.87
N GLY A 29 -23.08 -5.91 -6.74
CA GLY A 29 -22.58 -5.85 -8.12
C GLY A 29 -21.37 -6.75 -8.37
N GLU A 30 -20.74 -6.56 -9.52
CA GLU A 30 -19.48 -7.21 -9.88
C GLU A 30 -18.31 -6.55 -9.14
N PHE A 31 -17.30 -7.33 -8.80
CA PHE A 31 -16.09 -6.85 -8.15
C PHE A 31 -14.83 -7.49 -8.75
N GLU A 32 -13.73 -6.76 -8.63
CA GLU A 32 -12.36 -7.25 -8.84
C GLU A 32 -11.56 -6.91 -7.58
N ALA A 33 -10.91 -7.90 -6.96
CA ALA A 33 -10.18 -7.73 -5.72
C ALA A 33 -8.84 -8.46 -5.76
N ALA A 34 -7.85 -7.87 -5.07
CA ALA A 34 -6.51 -8.43 -4.95
C ALA A 34 -6.41 -9.33 -3.71
N PHE A 35 -5.64 -10.40 -3.82
CA PHE A 35 -5.40 -11.38 -2.76
C PHE A 35 -3.92 -11.74 -2.67
N VAL A 36 -3.43 -11.94 -1.45
CA VAL A 36 -2.15 -12.59 -1.16
C VAL A 36 -2.47 -13.93 -0.50
N GLY A 37 -2.26 -15.02 -1.24
CA GLY A 37 -2.80 -16.33 -0.86
C GLY A 37 -4.34 -16.29 -0.82
N ASP A 38 -4.91 -16.65 0.33
CA ASP A 38 -6.36 -16.62 0.57
C ASP A 38 -6.85 -15.39 1.32
N GLN A 39 -5.95 -14.44 1.64
CA GLN A 39 -6.31 -13.22 2.36
C GLN A 39 -6.51 -12.06 1.37
N PRO A 40 -7.57 -11.25 1.54
CA PRO A 40 -7.71 -10.00 0.80
C PRO A 40 -6.50 -9.09 1.00
N TRP A 41 -6.11 -8.38 -0.06
CA TRP A 41 -5.00 -7.43 -0.05
C TRP A 41 -5.51 -6.03 -0.37
N ARG A 42 -5.57 -5.17 0.65
CA ARG A 42 -6.15 -3.83 0.59
C ARG A 42 -5.30 -2.79 1.34
N PRO A 43 -3.99 -2.64 1.07
CA PRO A 43 -3.11 -1.74 1.81
C PRO A 43 -3.50 -0.25 1.77
N LYS A 44 -4.37 0.18 0.84
CA LYS A 44 -4.94 1.55 0.85
C LYS A 44 -6.06 1.74 1.89
N GLU A 45 -6.74 0.66 2.26
CA GLU A 45 -8.01 0.69 2.99
C GLU A 45 -7.94 -0.08 4.32
N ASP A 46 -7.01 -1.02 4.44
CA ASP A 46 -6.77 -1.86 5.61
C ASP A 46 -5.43 -1.51 6.26
N ASP A 47 -5.47 -1.16 7.55
CA ASP A 47 -4.27 -0.77 8.32
C ASP A 47 -3.32 -1.94 8.52
N GLY A 48 -3.83 -3.17 8.64
CA GLY A 48 -3.03 -4.36 8.86
C GLY A 48 -2.18 -4.71 7.64
N ASP A 49 -2.75 -4.60 6.45
CA ASP A 49 -2.03 -4.78 5.19
C ASP A 49 -0.97 -3.71 4.97
N ALA A 50 -1.32 -2.43 5.22
CA ALA A 50 -0.35 -1.34 5.14
C ALA A 50 0.80 -1.52 6.14
N PHE A 51 0.50 -1.88 7.38
CA PHE A 51 1.52 -2.09 8.40
C PHE A 51 2.39 -3.32 8.11
N ARG A 52 1.82 -4.43 7.63
CA ARG A 52 2.64 -5.58 7.18
C ARG A 52 3.57 -5.18 6.04
N LEU A 53 3.08 -4.38 5.10
CA LEU A 53 3.88 -3.87 3.98
C LEU A 53 5.08 -3.03 4.46
N SER A 54 4.87 -2.12 5.41
CA SER A 54 5.96 -1.29 5.93
C SER A 54 7.02 -2.13 6.64
N VAL A 55 6.61 -3.14 7.42
CA VAL A 55 7.52 -4.05 8.11
C VAL A 55 8.33 -4.89 7.13
N MET A 56 7.69 -5.47 6.10
CA MET A 56 8.37 -6.28 5.08
C MET A 56 9.42 -5.47 4.30
N LEU A 57 9.18 -4.18 4.11
CA LEU A 57 10.04 -3.28 3.34
C LEU A 57 11.02 -2.49 4.21
N HIS A 58 11.07 -2.76 5.52
CA HIS A 58 11.92 -2.05 6.47
C HIS A 58 11.75 -0.52 6.40
N MET A 59 10.50 -0.07 6.33
CA MET A 59 10.16 1.34 6.29
C MET A 59 10.03 1.91 7.71
N ASP A 60 10.59 3.09 7.90
CA ASP A 60 10.27 3.93 9.05
C ASP A 60 9.09 4.83 8.66
N PHE A 61 8.12 5.01 9.56
CA PHE A 61 7.09 6.00 9.35
C PHE A 61 6.93 6.89 10.58
N THR A 62 6.74 8.17 10.33
CA THR A 62 6.52 9.19 11.35
C THR A 62 5.15 9.80 11.15
N LEU A 63 4.36 9.80 12.22
CA LEU A 63 3.07 10.48 12.25
C LEU A 63 3.23 11.78 13.03
N SER A 64 2.81 12.88 12.40
CA SER A 64 2.55 14.15 13.07
C SER A 64 1.06 14.45 12.98
N GLY A 65 0.55 15.34 13.83
CA GLY A 65 -0.85 15.77 13.74
C GLY A 65 -1.26 16.41 12.41
N ARG A 66 -0.32 16.66 11.49
CA ARG A 66 -0.57 17.27 10.17
C ARG A 66 -0.18 16.40 8.97
N HIS A 67 0.78 15.49 9.15
CA HIS A 67 1.32 14.68 8.06
C HIS A 67 1.71 13.28 8.53
N ALA A 68 1.62 12.32 7.61
CA ALA A 68 2.29 11.03 7.69
C ALA A 68 3.46 11.02 6.72
N ALA A 69 4.66 10.66 7.19
CA ALA A 69 5.86 10.56 6.36
C ALA A 69 6.44 9.15 6.45
N VAL A 70 6.97 8.64 5.34
CA VAL A 70 7.60 7.32 5.24
C VAL A 70 9.01 7.49 4.71
N ALA A 71 9.96 6.83 5.35
CA ALA A 71 11.37 6.80 4.99
C ALA A 71 11.89 5.36 4.90
N GLN A 72 12.97 5.17 4.16
CA GLN A 72 13.74 3.93 4.18
C GLN A 72 15.22 4.29 4.32
N ALA A 73 15.93 3.64 5.24
CA ALA A 73 17.34 3.93 5.54
C ALA A 73 17.64 5.43 5.81
N GLY A 74 16.70 6.14 6.44
CA GLY A 74 16.84 7.57 6.78
C GLY A 74 16.53 8.56 5.64
N CYS A 75 16.21 8.10 4.42
CA CYS A 75 15.76 8.96 3.33
C CYS A 75 14.24 9.04 3.31
N SER A 76 13.67 10.25 3.42
CA SER A 76 12.22 10.45 3.27
C SER A 76 11.78 10.14 1.83
N LEU A 77 10.86 9.18 1.67
CA LEU A 77 10.40 8.68 0.38
C LEU A 77 8.99 9.17 0.03
N ALA A 78 8.13 9.41 1.02
CA ALA A 78 6.82 10.01 0.81
C ALA A 78 6.33 10.80 2.02
N GLN A 79 5.48 11.81 1.76
CA GLN A 79 4.77 12.57 2.78
C GLN A 79 3.34 12.85 2.31
N GLU A 80 2.36 12.56 3.17
CA GLU A 80 0.94 12.77 2.92
C GLU A 80 0.35 13.70 4.00
N PHE A 81 -0.55 14.61 3.60
CA PHE A 81 -1.31 15.43 4.54
C PHE A 81 -2.42 14.60 5.18
N CYS A 82 -2.58 14.70 6.50
CA CYS A 82 -3.58 13.91 7.22
C CYS A 82 -5.02 14.27 6.84
N ASN A 83 -5.31 15.52 6.49
CA ASN A 83 -6.65 15.98 6.08
C ASN A 83 -7.80 15.50 7.02
N GLY A 84 -7.53 15.37 8.32
CA GLY A 84 -8.49 14.87 9.32
C GLY A 84 -8.45 13.36 9.57
N ASP A 85 -7.75 12.57 8.75
CA ASP A 85 -7.55 11.13 8.92
C ASP A 85 -6.08 10.74 8.77
N THR A 86 -5.39 10.69 9.91
CA THR A 86 -3.98 10.31 9.99
C THR A 86 -3.75 8.86 9.56
N TYR A 87 -4.72 7.96 9.75
CA TYR A 87 -4.57 6.55 9.36
C TYR A 87 -4.62 6.40 7.85
N ALA A 88 -5.58 7.06 7.20
CA ALA A 88 -5.66 7.08 5.74
C ALA A 88 -4.39 7.67 5.10
N ALA A 89 -3.85 8.76 5.66
CA ALA A 89 -2.60 9.35 5.17
C ALA A 89 -1.40 8.42 5.37
N ALA A 90 -1.32 7.72 6.51
CA ALA A 90 -0.26 6.74 6.76
C ALA A 90 -0.30 5.57 5.78
N ARG A 91 -1.49 4.96 5.58
CA ARG A 91 -1.68 3.89 4.60
C ARG A 91 -1.27 4.32 3.20
N LEU A 92 -1.70 5.52 2.78
CA LEU A 92 -1.38 6.06 1.46
C LEU A 92 0.12 6.31 1.29
N ALA A 93 0.79 6.88 2.30
CA ALA A 93 2.22 7.13 2.26
C ALA A 93 3.01 5.81 2.11
N ILE A 94 2.71 4.81 2.95
CA ILE A 94 3.34 3.49 2.91
C ILE A 94 3.14 2.84 1.54
N PHE A 95 1.90 2.82 1.06
CA PHE A 95 1.56 2.21 -0.21
C PHE A 95 2.29 2.88 -1.38
N ARG A 96 2.37 4.22 -1.41
CA ARG A 96 3.09 4.95 -2.45
C ARG A 96 4.58 4.62 -2.45
N VAL A 97 5.22 4.55 -1.28
CA VAL A 97 6.63 4.17 -1.22
C VAL A 97 6.82 2.73 -1.72
N ALA A 98 5.96 1.80 -1.33
CA ALA A 98 6.03 0.42 -1.83
C ALA A 98 5.88 0.34 -3.36
N VAL A 99 4.97 1.14 -3.93
CA VAL A 99 4.81 1.25 -5.39
C VAL A 99 6.11 1.73 -6.05
N GLU A 100 6.74 2.79 -5.53
CA GLU A 100 7.98 3.30 -6.11
C GLU A 100 9.15 2.32 -5.99
N ILE A 101 9.27 1.61 -4.85
CA ILE A 101 10.26 0.53 -4.71
C ILE A 101 9.99 -0.57 -5.76
N GLY A 102 8.74 -1.00 -5.91
CA GLY A 102 8.37 -2.03 -6.89
C GLY A 102 8.60 -1.62 -8.34
N LYS A 103 8.50 -0.32 -8.67
CA LYS A 103 8.86 0.22 -9.99
C LYS A 103 10.35 0.20 -10.25
N ALA A 104 11.16 0.39 -9.21
CA ALA A 104 12.62 0.40 -9.30
C ALA A 104 13.23 -1.00 -9.34
N MET A 105 12.47 -2.04 -9.02
CA MET A 105 12.92 -3.43 -9.15
C MET A 105 13.01 -3.85 -10.63
N PRO A 106 14.09 -4.55 -11.03
CA PRO A 106 14.30 -5.03 -12.40
C PRO A 106 13.29 -6.10 -12.83
#